data_AF-A0A316JE92-F1
#
_entry.id   AF-A0A316JE92-F1
#
_cell.length_a   1.000
_cell.length_b   1.000
_cell.length_c   1.000
_cell.angle_alpha   90.00
_cell.angle_beta   90.00
_cell.angle_gamma   90.00
#
_symmetry.space_group_name_H-M   'P 1'
#
loop_
_entity.id
_entity.type
_entity.pdbx_description
1 polymer ?
#
loop_
_entity_poly.entity_id
_entity_poly.type
_entity_poly.pdbx_seq_one_letter_code
_entity_poly.pdbx_strand_id
1 'polypeptide(L)' 'MPTLTRLLAFLAVIAAIAYGAMFALANFVQPTTHQITVEIPASKIPQTVIAPPPPPAPAPPAEPAVQEE' A
#
# COMPACT_ATOMS: atom_id res chain seq x y z
N MET A 1 27.59 51.61 -1.24
CA MET A 1 27.23 51.24 0.15
C MET A 1 26.87 49.76 0.16
N PRO A 2 27.75 48.87 0.64
CA PRO A 2 27.63 47.41 0.50
C PRO A 2 26.56 46.76 1.41
N THR A 3 25.47 47.46 1.72
CA THR A 3 24.42 46.99 2.66
C THR A 3 23.51 45.93 2.04
N LEU A 4 23.04 46.14 0.81
CA LEU A 4 22.14 45.19 0.12
C LEU A 4 22.84 43.86 -0.21
N THR A 5 24.04 43.90 -0.80
CA THR A 5 24.80 42.68 -1.12
C THR A 5 25.10 41.86 0.14
N ARG A 6 25.38 42.52 1.27
CA ARG A 6 25.67 41.86 2.54
C ARG A 6 24.42 41.21 3.15
N LEU A 7 23.25 41.85 3.00
CA LEU A 7 21.96 41.25 3.36
C LEU A 7 21.69 39.99 2.52
N LEU A 8 21.84 40.06 1.20
CA LEU A 8 21.65 38.92 0.31
C LEU A 8 22.62 37.77 0.61
N ALA A 9 23.90 38.07 0.84
CA ALA A 9 24.88 37.07 1.23
C ALA A 9 24.49 36.38 2.53
N PHE A 10 23.99 37.14 3.51
CA PHE A 10 23.51 36.60 4.77
C PHE A 10 22.31 35.66 4.58
N LEU A 11 21.32 36.06 3.76
CA LEU A 11 20.19 35.20 3.42
C LEU A 11 20.62 33.93 2.68
N ALA A 12 21.56 34.04 1.74
CA ALA A 12 22.09 32.91 0.99
C ALA A 12 22.77 31.89 1.91
N VAL A 13 23.53 32.36 2.91
CA VAL A 13 24.15 31.49 3.91
C VAL A 13 23.09 30.76 4.74
N ILE A 14 22.06 31.46 5.22
CA ILE A 14 20.98 30.83 6.00
C ILE A 14 20.24 29.79 5.14
N ALA A 15 19.90 30.14 3.90
CA ALA A 15 19.23 29.24 2.98
C ALA A 15 20.08 28.00 2.69
N ALA A 16 21.39 28.16 2.49
CA ALA A 16 22.32 27.07 2.28
C ALA A 16 22.41 26.15 3.50
N ILE A 17 22.42 26.71 4.72
CA ILE A 17 22.44 25.91 5.95
C ILE A 17 21.13 25.13 6.11
N ALA A 18 19.99 25.78 5.94
CA ALA A 18 18.68 25.12 6.09
C ALA A 18 18.49 24.02 5.04
N TYR A 19 18.77 24.33 3.77
CA TYR A 19 18.69 23.36 2.69
C TYR A 19 19.72 22.24 2.85
N GLY A 20 20.96 22.57 3.22
CA GLY A 20 22.03 21.61 3.45
C GLY A 20 21.70 20.65 4.59
N ALA A 21 21.13 21.15 5.70
CA ALA A 21 20.66 20.30 6.79
C ALA A 21 19.55 19.35 6.35
N MET A 22 18.55 19.86 5.62
CA MET A 22 17.45 19.04 5.10
C MET A 22 17.94 17.98 4.10
N PHE A 23 18.83 18.37 3.18
CA PHE A 23 19.46 17.47 2.22
C PHE A 23 20.26 16.38 2.94
N ALA A 24 21.04 16.75 3.96
CA ALA A 24 21.83 15.79 4.72
C ALA A 24 20.93 14.78 5.43
N LEU A 25 19.85 15.23 6.09
CA LEU A 25 18.90 14.33 6.74
C LEU A 25 18.25 13.37 5.74
N ALA A 26 17.79 13.88 4.59
CA ALA A 26 17.10 13.06 3.60
C ALA A 26 18.00 11.97 2.98
N ASN A 27 19.30 12.22 2.84
CA ASN A 27 20.21 11.30 2.14
C ASN A 27 21.01 10.40 3.08
N PHE A 28 21.39 10.89 4.27
CA PHE A 28 22.28 10.16 5.18
C PHE A 28 21.55 9.52 6.36
N VAL A 29 20.27 9.83 6.59
CA VAL A 29 19.48 9.21 7.67
C VAL A 29 18.54 8.17 7.08
N GLN A 30 18.68 6.93 7.55
CA GLN A 30 17.79 5.84 7.16
C GLN A 30 16.55 5.83 8.07
N PRO A 31 15.34 5.70 7.50
CA PRO A 31 14.13 5.57 8.30
C PRO A 31 14.08 4.19 8.97
N THR A 32 13.85 4.16 10.29
CA THR A 32 13.64 2.90 11.01
C THR A 32 12.23 2.37 10.73
N THR A 33 12.14 1.17 10.15
CA THR A 33 10.87 0.49 9.97
C THR A 33 10.58 -0.36 11.21
N HIS A 34 9.40 -0.21 11.81
CA HIS A 34 8.97 -1.03 12.93
C HIS A 34 7.71 -1.79 12.55
N GLN A 35 7.58 -3.02 13.04
CA GLN A 35 6.39 -3.81 12.82
C GLN A 35 5.25 -3.24 13.66
N ILE A 36 4.19 -2.78 12.99
CA ILE A 36 2.94 -2.35 13.63
C ILE A 36 1.97 -3.52 13.52
N THR A 37 1.74 -4.23 14.63
CA THR A 37 0.66 -5.22 14.70
C THR A 37 -0.64 -4.52 15.06
N VAL A 38 -1.56 -4.45 14.09
CA VAL A 38 -2.93 -4.00 14.33
C VAL A 38 -3.81 -5.22 14.52
N GLU A 39 -4.46 -5.33 15.68
CA GLU A 39 -5.49 -6.34 15.90
C GLU A 39 -6.69 -6.03 15.01
N ILE A 40 -7.05 -6.97 14.12
CA ILE A 40 -8.20 -6.83 13.24
C ILE A 40 -9.40 -7.46 13.96
N PRO A 41 -10.36 -6.65 14.47
CA PRO A 41 -11.54 -7.21 15.10
C PRO A 41 -12.38 -7.95 14.05
N ALA A 42 -12.79 -9.19 14.39
CA ALA A 42 -13.57 -10.06 13.51
C ALA A 42 -14.85 -9.41 12.96
N SER A 43 -15.40 -8.42 13.68
CA SER A 43 -16.56 -7.62 13.26
C SER A 43 -16.34 -6.82 11.97
N LYS A 44 -15.09 -6.57 11.56
CA LYS A 44 -14.73 -5.78 10.36
C LYS A 44 -14.33 -6.63 9.15
N ILE A 45 -14.31 -7.95 9.29
CA ILE A 45 -13.93 -8.86 8.22
C ILE A 45 -15.21 -9.26 7.46
N PRO A 46 -15.34 -8.96 6.15
CA PRO A 46 -16.40 -9.55 5.36
C PRO A 46 -16.10 -11.03 5.16
N GLN A 47 -16.72 -11.90 5.96
CA GLN A 47 -16.75 -13.34 5.73
C GLN A 47 -17.61 -13.62 4.48
N THR A 48 -17.03 -13.43 3.30
CA THR A 48 -17.52 -14.10 2.09
C THR A 48 -17.28 -15.58 2.29
N VAL A 49 -18.32 -16.26 2.80
CA VAL A 49 -18.42 -17.71 2.74
C VAL A 49 -18.43 -18.06 1.25
N ILE A 50 -17.30 -18.53 0.73
CA ILE A 50 -17.24 -19.15 -0.58
C ILE A 50 -18.13 -20.39 -0.45
N ALA A 51 -19.37 -20.31 -0.93
CA ALA A 51 -20.23 -21.47 -1.00
C ALA A 51 -19.45 -22.56 -1.74
N PRO A 52 -19.37 -23.80 -1.21
CA PRO A 52 -18.86 -24.92 -1.98
C PRO A 52 -19.55 -24.92 -3.35
N PRO A 53 -18.80 -25.13 -4.46
CA PRO A 53 -19.44 -25.26 -5.77
C PRO A 53 -20.56 -26.31 -5.63
N PRO A 54 -21.76 -26.04 -6.18
CA PRO A 54 -22.88 -26.95 -6.05
C PRO A 54 -22.41 -28.35 -6.42
N PRO A 55 -22.78 -29.38 -5.63
CA PRO A 55 -22.45 -30.77 -5.96
C PRO A 55 -22.79 -30.97 -7.45
N PRO A 56 -21.95 -31.68 -8.22
CA PRO A 56 -22.29 -32.02 -9.60
C PRO A 56 -23.73 -32.49 -9.59
N ALA A 57 -24.61 -31.78 -10.31
CA ALA A 57 -26.00 -32.19 -10.43
C ALA A 57 -25.99 -33.70 -10.71
N PRO A 58 -26.87 -34.50 -10.07
CA PRO A 58 -26.97 -35.92 -10.35
C PRO A 58 -26.89 -36.09 -11.86
N ALA A 59 -25.86 -36.78 -12.34
CA ALA A 59 -25.67 -36.98 -13.77
C ALA A 59 -27.04 -37.40 -14.32
N PRO A 60 -27.54 -36.76 -15.40
CA PRO A 60 -28.82 -37.13 -15.99
C PRO A 60 -28.84 -38.66 -16.09
N PRO A 61 -29.88 -39.33 -15.55
CA PRO A 61 -29.96 -40.78 -15.61
C PRO A 61 -29.74 -41.15 -17.07
N ALA A 62 -28.73 -42.00 -17.31
CA ALA A 62 -28.35 -42.44 -18.63
C ALA A 62 -29.62 -42.75 -19.42
N GLU A 63 -29.93 -41.89 -20.39
CA GLU A 63 -30.97 -42.14 -21.37
C GLU A 63 -30.65 -43.50 -21.98
N PRO A 64 -31.48 -44.54 -21.76
CA PRO A 64 -31.35 -45.76 -22.52
C PRO A 64 -31.76 -45.39 -23.94
N ALA A 65 -30.78 -45.32 -24.82
CA ALA A 65 -31.01 -45.35 -26.24
C ALA A 65 -31.68 -46.68 -26.62
N VAL A 66 -33.00 -46.64 -26.88
CA VAL A 66 -33.80 -47.56 -27.72
C VAL A 66 -35.21 -46.93 -27.80
N GLN A 67 -35.59 -46.13 -28.81
CA GLN A 67 -35.85 -46.51 -30.22
C GLN A 67 -36.58 -47.86 -30.35
N GLU A 68 -37.91 -47.77 -30.46
CA GLU A 68 -38.81 -48.52 -31.34
C GLU A 68 -38.60 -50.05 -31.50
N GLU A 69 -39.53 -50.84 -30.93
CA GLU A 69 -40.44 -51.74 -31.66
C GLU A 69 -41.70 -52.05 -30.80
#